data_AF-A0A1G2TKU4-F1
#
_entry.id   AF-A0A1G2TKU4-F1
#
_cell.length_a   1.000
_cell.length_b   1.000
_cell.length_c   1.000
_cell.angle_alpha   90.00
_cell.angle_beta   90.00
_cell.angle_gamma   90.00
#
_symmetry.space_group_name_H-M   'P 1'
#
loop_
_entity.id
_entity.type
_entity.pdbx_description
1 polymer ?
#
loop_
_entity_poly.entity_id
_entity_poly.type
_entity_poly.pdbx_seq_one_letter_code
_entity_poly.pdbx_strand_id
1 'polypeptide(L)'
;MFQSNIGLLTDVNFLFGLRVLFYASFALVPAVLIYILFDIWLEYKRGVWIQTQKHILLEIKVPREIYKSPKAVEFLMNGLFKKGDKEANWWEIYVLGQTRPVSSLEIVSIDGQVHFFVRVVFWLKEIVEAQIYSQYPGTEIYEVPDYTLPVLYDREKIGLVGTEFLLTKPDVFPIKTYVDYGMDKDPKEEFKIDPLTPFIEHIASFGRGHQFWLQIIIRAHKGTKKDATGKEYDPEWKHDAEKQIEDILKKAKGEKGEDGKYTASRFSTQAEQDTITALDRSISKNGFDTGMRIIYIAPKDIFTTSNISGAVGSIMHFSSQNLNGFKASNWTGGKYTFPWQDRKKKKTTLEKKEMLDAYKRREYFFKPYKRKHFVLNTEELATLFHFPGQVSTTPTFTRIESKKAEAPANLPI
;
A
#
# COMPACT_ATOMS: atom_id res chain seq x y z
N MET A 1 36.17 -43.70 -1.68
CA MET A 1 35.12 -42.80 -1.17
C MET A 1 34.55 -43.25 0.18
N PHE A 2 34.38 -44.55 0.47
CA PHE A 2 33.94 -45.01 1.80
C PHE A 2 35.03 -44.96 2.89
N GLN A 3 36.29 -45.29 2.58
CA GLN A 3 37.38 -45.23 3.58
C GLN A 3 37.76 -43.80 4.01
N SER A 4 37.61 -42.80 3.14
CA SER A 4 37.87 -41.40 3.46
C SER A 4 36.87 -40.82 4.46
N ASN A 5 35.63 -41.32 4.48
CA ASN A 5 34.59 -40.88 5.42
C ASN A 5 34.77 -41.50 6.81
N ILE A 6 35.43 -42.66 6.91
CA ILE A 6 35.74 -43.32 8.20
C ILE A 6 36.90 -42.60 8.90
N GLY A 7 37.91 -42.14 8.15
CA GLY A 7 39.03 -41.37 8.70
C GLY A 7 38.61 -40.06 9.37
N LEU A 8 37.57 -39.41 8.84
CA LEU A 8 36.97 -38.20 9.42
C LEU A 8 36.36 -38.45 10.80
N LEU A 9 35.71 -39.60 11.01
CA LEU A 9 35.09 -39.96 12.30
C LEU A 9 36.11 -40.36 13.38
N THR A 10 37.34 -40.67 12.99
CA THR A 10 38.46 -40.97 13.89
C THR A 10 39.42 -39.79 14.10
N ASP A 11 39.24 -38.70 13.34
CA ASP A 11 40.05 -37.49 13.48
C ASP A 11 39.72 -36.80 14.82
N VAL A 12 40.75 -36.64 15.65
CA VAL A 12 40.65 -36.03 16.99
C VAL A 12 40.12 -34.60 16.91
N ASN A 13 40.49 -33.85 15.88
CA ASN A 13 40.02 -32.47 15.69
C ASN A 13 38.54 -32.45 15.32
N PHE A 14 38.09 -33.42 14.51
CA PHE A 14 36.68 -33.56 14.14
C PHE A 14 35.82 -33.96 15.34
N LEU A 15 36.27 -34.93 16.13
CA LEU A 15 35.58 -35.35 17.37
C LEU A 15 35.56 -34.24 18.43
N PHE A 16 36.63 -33.46 18.54
CA PHE A 16 36.68 -32.29 19.41
C PHE A 16 35.66 -31.22 18.96
N GLY A 17 35.60 -30.93 17.65
CA GLY A 17 34.59 -30.03 17.08
C GLY A 17 33.15 -30.48 17.36
N LEU A 18 32.86 -31.78 17.24
CA LEU A 18 31.55 -32.34 17.58
C LEU A 18 31.21 -32.20 19.07
N ARG A 19 32.18 -32.40 19.97
CA ARG A 19 31.96 -32.19 21.43
C ARG A 19 31.65 -30.73 21.73
N VAL A 20 32.39 -29.79 21.14
CA VAL A 20 32.14 -28.35 21.30
C VAL A 20 30.74 -28.00 20.80
N LEU A 21 30.32 -28.50 19.63
CA LEU A 21 28.96 -28.29 19.11
C LEU A 21 27.90 -28.90 20.02
N PHE A 22 28.12 -30.10 20.56
CA PHE A 22 27.19 -30.74 21.48
C PHE A 22 27.02 -29.93 22.77
N TYR A 23 28.11 -29.48 23.40
CA TYR A 23 28.00 -28.64 24.60
C TYR A 23 27.42 -27.26 24.30
N ALA A 24 27.79 -26.63 23.18
CA ALA A 24 27.20 -25.37 22.73
C ALA A 24 25.69 -25.51 22.45
N SER A 25 25.23 -26.69 22.01
CA SER A 25 23.81 -26.93 21.71
C SER A 25 22.92 -26.76 22.94
N PHE A 26 23.38 -27.06 24.16
CA PHE A 26 22.61 -26.83 25.38
C PHE A 26 22.33 -25.35 25.65
N ALA A 27 23.13 -24.43 25.11
CA ALA A 27 22.86 -23.00 25.17
C ALA A 27 22.16 -22.48 23.90
N LEU A 28 22.63 -22.90 22.72
CA LEU A 28 22.10 -22.45 21.43
C LEU A 28 20.66 -22.91 21.20
N VAL A 29 20.31 -24.15 21.53
CA VAL A 29 18.95 -24.68 21.31
C VAL A 29 17.93 -23.90 22.16
N PRO A 30 18.09 -23.73 23.49
CA PRO A 30 17.18 -22.88 24.26
C PRO A 30 17.13 -21.43 23.77
N ALA A 31 18.26 -20.83 23.38
CA ALA A 31 18.26 -19.46 22.87
C ALA A 31 17.44 -19.32 21.57
N VAL A 32 17.60 -20.25 20.63
CA VAL A 32 16.81 -20.29 19.39
C VAL A 32 15.33 -20.57 19.70
N LEU A 33 15.03 -21.47 20.63
CA LEU A 33 13.66 -21.76 21.05
C LEU A 33 12.99 -20.55 21.69
N ILE A 34 13.68 -19.82 22.57
CA ILE A 34 13.16 -18.59 23.18
C ILE A 34 12.86 -17.55 22.10
N TYR A 35 13.77 -17.37 21.12
CA TYR A 35 13.55 -16.46 20.01
C TYR A 35 12.30 -16.82 19.18
N ILE A 36 12.14 -18.09 18.82
CA ILE A 36 10.97 -18.57 18.07
C ILE A 36 9.69 -18.44 18.88
N LEU A 37 9.71 -18.83 20.16
CA LEU A 37 8.55 -18.72 21.06
C LEU A 37 8.14 -17.27 21.27
N PHE A 38 9.10 -16.35 21.38
CA PHE A 38 8.81 -14.92 21.50
C PHE A 38 8.15 -14.37 20.23
N ASP A 39 8.63 -14.76 19.05
CA ASP A 39 8.05 -14.35 17.77
C ASP A 39 6.62 -14.89 17.59
N ILE A 40 6.37 -16.16 17.93
CA ILE A 40 5.03 -16.77 17.93
C ILE A 40 4.13 -16.09 18.95
N TRP A 41 4.63 -15.81 20.15
CA TRP A 41 3.89 -15.09 21.19
C TRP A 41 3.47 -13.70 20.71
N LEU A 42 4.38 -12.95 20.10
CA LEU A 42 4.09 -11.62 19.57
C LEU A 42 3.06 -11.67 18.44
N GLU A 43 3.15 -12.66 17.56
CA GLU A 43 2.15 -12.91 16.51
C GLU A 43 0.78 -13.20 17.11
N TYR A 44 0.70 -14.09 18.11
CA TYR A 44 -0.53 -14.41 18.82
C TYR A 44 -1.15 -13.15 19.47
N LYS A 45 -0.34 -12.39 20.22
CA LYS A 45 -0.82 -11.18 20.91
C LYS A 45 -1.32 -10.11 19.95
N ARG A 46 -0.63 -9.91 18.83
CA ARG A 46 -1.09 -9.00 17.76
C ARG A 46 -2.37 -9.50 17.10
N GLY A 47 -2.49 -10.80 16.85
CA GLY A 47 -3.71 -11.41 16.31
C GLY A 47 -4.92 -11.16 17.22
N VAL A 48 -4.76 -11.39 18.53
CA VAL A 48 -5.80 -11.09 19.54
C VAL A 48 -6.14 -9.60 19.55
N TRP A 49 -5.14 -8.72 19.52
CA TRP A 49 -5.35 -7.28 19.50
C TRP A 49 -6.18 -6.83 18.28
N ILE A 50 -5.78 -7.25 17.08
CA ILE A 50 -6.46 -6.90 15.82
C ILE A 50 -7.90 -7.40 15.83
N GLN A 51 -8.16 -8.63 16.29
CA GLN A 51 -9.51 -9.18 16.39
C GLN A 51 -10.39 -8.44 17.41
N THR A 52 -9.78 -7.93 18.48
CA THR A 52 -10.50 -7.16 19.51
C THR A 52 -10.96 -5.79 18.98
N GLN A 53 -10.29 -5.23 17.99
CA GLN A 53 -10.70 -3.97 17.37
C GLN A 53 -11.91 -4.21 16.46
N LYS A 54 -13.03 -3.52 16.73
CA LYS A 54 -14.17 -3.50 15.81
C LYS A 54 -13.77 -2.72 14.56
N HIS A 55 -13.72 -3.41 13.43
CA HIS A 55 -13.54 -2.79 12.12
C HIS A 55 -14.87 -2.63 11.41
N ILE A 56 -15.02 -1.55 10.66
CA ILE A 56 -16.20 -1.24 9.85
C ILE A 56 -15.77 -0.94 8.42
N LEU A 57 -16.66 -1.22 7.47
CA LEU A 57 -16.48 -0.91 6.05
C LEU A 57 -17.48 0.18 5.67
N LEU A 58 -16.98 1.30 5.15
CA LEU A 58 -17.78 2.42 4.70
C LEU A 58 -17.79 2.44 3.17
N GLU A 59 -18.96 2.35 2.56
CA GLU A 59 -19.16 2.62 1.14
C GLU A 59 -19.40 4.12 0.94
N ILE A 60 -18.63 4.72 0.03
CA ILE A 60 -18.72 6.15 -0.28
C ILE A 60 -19.38 6.30 -1.66
N LYS A 61 -20.58 6.88 -1.67
CA LYS A 61 -21.32 7.20 -2.90
C LYS A 61 -21.24 8.69 -3.16
N VAL A 62 -20.53 9.05 -4.20
CA VAL A 62 -20.33 10.45 -4.57
C VAL A 62 -21.39 10.93 -5.57
N PRO A 63 -21.78 12.21 -5.53
CA PRO A 63 -22.74 12.78 -6.47
C PRO A 63 -22.18 12.82 -7.89
N ARG A 64 -23.06 12.97 -8.90
CA ARG A 64 -22.63 13.00 -10.32
C ARG A 64 -21.68 14.16 -10.66
N GLU A 65 -21.78 15.27 -9.95
CA GLU A 65 -21.02 16.48 -10.23
C GLU A 65 -20.01 16.73 -9.10
N ILE A 66 -18.74 16.43 -9.38
CA ILE A 66 -17.61 16.71 -8.50
C ILE A 66 -16.61 17.55 -9.28
N TYR A 67 -16.39 18.77 -8.81
CA TYR A 67 -15.40 19.69 -9.38
C TYR A 67 -14.14 19.82 -8.52
N LYS A 68 -14.07 19.05 -7.42
CA LYS A 68 -12.97 19.12 -6.45
C LYS A 68 -11.75 18.39 -6.98
N SER A 69 -10.60 19.04 -6.85
CA SER A 69 -9.28 18.45 -7.11
C SER A 69 -8.98 17.29 -6.14
N PRO A 70 -8.15 16.29 -6.53
CA PRO A 70 -7.66 15.25 -5.63
C PRO A 70 -7.04 15.77 -4.33
N LYS A 71 -6.56 17.04 -4.33
CA LYS A 71 -6.13 17.77 -3.12
C LYS A 71 -7.13 17.69 -1.97
N ALA A 72 -8.43 17.63 -2.25
CA ALA A 72 -9.48 17.48 -1.25
C ALA A 72 -9.36 16.15 -0.46
N VAL A 73 -8.85 15.09 -1.08
CA VAL A 73 -8.66 13.79 -0.40
C VAL A 73 -7.51 13.83 0.60
N GLU A 74 -6.56 14.77 0.47
CA GLU A 74 -5.49 14.92 1.47
C GLU A 74 -6.03 15.21 2.87
N PHE A 75 -7.20 15.87 2.99
CA PHE A 75 -7.88 16.07 4.28
C PHE A 75 -8.32 14.75 4.90
N LEU A 76 -8.89 13.83 4.11
CA LEU A 76 -9.20 12.47 4.54
C LEU A 76 -7.93 11.73 4.97
N MET A 77 -6.86 11.79 4.17
CA MET A 77 -5.59 11.14 4.50
C MET A 77 -5.03 11.67 5.83
N ASN A 78 -5.02 12.98 6.03
CA ASN A 78 -4.60 13.59 7.28
C ASN A 78 -5.48 13.17 8.48
N GLY A 79 -6.79 12.99 8.27
CA GLY A 79 -7.69 12.42 9.27
C GLY A 79 -7.34 10.99 9.67
N LEU A 80 -6.88 10.17 8.70
CA LEU A 80 -6.42 8.80 8.91
C LEU A 80 -5.00 8.71 9.48
N PHE A 81 -4.22 9.80 9.45
CA PHE A 81 -2.86 9.84 9.97
C PHE A 81 -2.83 9.82 11.51
N LYS A 82 -2.98 8.62 12.08
CA LYS A 82 -2.88 8.39 13.53
C LYS A 82 -1.64 7.56 13.83
N LYS A 83 -0.56 8.23 14.25
CA LYS A 83 0.66 7.56 14.75
C LYS A 83 0.38 6.68 15.98
N GLY A 84 -0.70 6.99 16.69
CA GLY A 84 -1.26 6.21 17.79
C GLY A 84 -0.43 6.30 19.06
N ASP A 85 -1.09 6.54 20.20
CA ASP A 85 -0.50 6.39 21.54
C ASP A 85 -0.26 4.92 21.91
N LYS A 86 -0.59 3.98 21.02
CA LYS A 86 -0.68 2.53 21.23
C LYS A 86 0.52 1.73 20.70
N GLU A 87 1.54 2.41 20.18
CA GLU A 87 2.89 1.87 19.95
C GLU A 87 3.91 2.78 20.65
N ALA A 88 3.58 3.27 21.86
CA ALA A 88 4.38 4.26 22.56
C ALA A 88 5.54 3.61 23.34
N ASN A 89 5.32 2.42 23.91
CA ASN A 89 6.31 1.72 24.73
C ASN A 89 6.43 0.21 24.42
N TRP A 90 7.49 -0.41 24.95
CA TRP A 90 7.79 -1.82 24.73
C TRP A 90 6.71 -2.75 25.32
N TRP A 91 6.04 -2.34 26.41
CA TRP A 91 4.99 -3.12 27.06
C TRP A 91 3.74 -3.23 26.17
N GLU A 92 3.28 -2.12 25.60
CA GLU A 92 2.17 -2.09 24.66
C GLU A 92 2.47 -2.93 23.42
N ILE A 93 3.68 -2.80 22.88
CA ILE A 93 4.08 -3.49 21.64
C ILE A 93 4.24 -4.99 21.87
N TYR A 94 5.01 -5.40 22.89
CA TYR A 94 5.43 -6.79 23.05
C TYR A 94 4.57 -7.61 24.02
N VAL A 95 3.96 -6.96 25.01
CA VAL A 95 3.11 -7.65 26.00
C VAL A 95 1.64 -7.53 25.65
N LEU A 96 1.16 -6.35 25.28
CA LEU A 96 -0.24 -6.19 24.87
C LEU A 96 -0.46 -6.57 23.40
N GLY A 97 0.58 -6.50 22.56
CA GLY A 97 0.49 -6.77 21.13
C GLY A 97 -0.18 -5.64 20.35
N GLN A 98 -0.18 -4.42 20.90
CA GLN A 98 -0.82 -3.27 20.27
C GLN A 98 -0.15 -2.92 18.95
N THR A 99 -0.98 -2.45 18.01
CA THR A 99 -0.56 -2.05 16.68
C THR A 99 -1.16 -0.68 16.33
N ARG A 100 -0.45 0.05 15.47
CA ARG A 100 -0.99 1.24 14.80
C ARG A 100 -2.28 0.88 14.04
N PRO A 101 -3.29 1.79 14.04
CA PRO A 101 -4.51 1.55 13.30
C PRO A 101 -4.19 1.42 11.82
N VAL A 102 -4.67 0.32 11.23
CA VAL A 102 -4.57 0.04 9.80
C VAL A 102 -5.91 0.41 9.15
N SER A 103 -5.83 1.19 8.08
CA SER A 103 -6.98 1.54 7.25
C SER A 103 -6.80 0.98 5.85
N SER A 104 -7.90 0.67 5.17
CA SER A 104 -7.90 0.17 3.80
C SER A 104 -8.70 1.13 2.92
N LEU A 105 -8.13 1.56 1.81
CA LEU A 105 -8.79 2.33 0.76
C LEU A 105 -8.97 1.40 -0.44
N GLU A 106 -10.20 1.19 -0.89
CA GLU A 106 -10.51 0.16 -1.88
C GLU A 106 -11.33 0.74 -3.03
N ILE A 107 -10.90 0.44 -4.26
CA ILE A 107 -11.66 0.71 -5.48
C ILE A 107 -12.05 -0.65 -6.06
N VAL A 108 -13.35 -0.90 -6.10
CA VAL A 108 -13.89 -2.23 -6.32
C VAL A 108 -14.91 -2.18 -7.43
N SER A 109 -14.73 -2.98 -8.47
CA SER A 109 -15.74 -3.24 -9.49
C SER A 109 -16.40 -4.58 -9.24
N ILE A 110 -17.72 -4.61 -9.15
CA ILE A 110 -18.54 -5.82 -9.05
C ILE A 110 -19.56 -5.77 -10.19
N ASP A 111 -19.50 -6.72 -11.11
CA ASP A 111 -20.38 -6.76 -12.29
C ASP A 111 -20.32 -5.46 -13.13
N GLY A 112 -19.15 -4.82 -13.16
CA GLY A 112 -18.92 -3.55 -13.85
C GLY A 112 -19.25 -2.30 -13.03
N GLN A 113 -19.96 -2.43 -11.90
CA GLN A 113 -20.28 -1.30 -11.03
C GLN A 113 -19.11 -0.96 -10.13
N VAL A 114 -18.65 0.29 -10.19
CA VAL A 114 -17.51 0.77 -9.40
C VAL A 114 -17.99 1.34 -8.06
N HIS A 115 -17.37 0.85 -6.99
CA HIS A 115 -17.61 1.22 -5.62
C HIS A 115 -16.31 1.69 -4.96
N PHE A 116 -16.42 2.71 -4.11
CA PHE A 116 -15.35 3.17 -3.26
C PHE A 116 -15.63 2.73 -1.83
N PHE A 117 -14.67 2.02 -1.24
CA PHE A 117 -14.76 1.62 0.16
C PHE A 117 -13.59 2.16 0.97
N VAL A 118 -13.88 2.49 2.23
CA VAL A 118 -12.89 2.81 3.24
C VAL A 118 -13.16 1.93 4.46
N ARG A 119 -12.20 1.05 4.78
CA ARG A 119 -12.25 0.23 6.00
C ARG A 119 -11.42 0.90 7.09
N VAL A 120 -12.04 1.15 8.23
CA VAL A 120 -11.37 1.71 9.40
C VAL A 120 -11.76 0.97 10.67
N VAL A 121 -11.03 1.25 11.75
CA VAL A 121 -11.43 0.93 13.11
C VAL A 121 -12.58 1.85 13.55
N PHE A 122 -13.54 1.30 14.30
CA PHE A 122 -14.83 1.95 14.60
C PHE A 122 -14.72 3.40 15.12
N TRP A 123 -13.80 3.67 16.05
CA TRP A 123 -13.57 5.02 16.59
C TRP A 123 -13.05 6.07 15.59
N LEU A 124 -12.59 5.67 14.39
CA LEU A 124 -12.20 6.60 13.32
C LEU A 124 -13.35 6.92 12.37
N LYS A 125 -14.51 6.27 12.52
CA LYS A 125 -15.69 6.46 11.67
C LYS A 125 -16.06 7.93 11.54
N GLU A 126 -16.30 8.59 12.69
CA GLU A 126 -16.77 9.97 12.74
C GLU A 126 -15.76 10.94 12.13
N ILE A 127 -14.46 10.70 12.34
CA ILE A 127 -13.38 11.50 11.74
C ILE A 127 -13.42 11.36 10.21
N VAL A 128 -13.51 10.12 9.70
CA VAL A 128 -13.55 9.86 8.26
C VAL A 128 -14.78 10.48 7.61
N GLU A 129 -15.95 10.29 8.20
CA GLU A 129 -17.20 10.88 7.72
C GLU A 129 -17.11 12.41 7.70
N ALA A 130 -16.66 13.03 8.79
CA ALA A 130 -16.50 14.48 8.87
C ALA A 130 -15.52 15.03 7.82
N GLN A 131 -14.37 14.37 7.61
CA GLN A 131 -13.40 14.81 6.59
C GLN A 131 -13.99 14.70 5.18
N ILE A 132 -14.69 13.62 4.85
CA ILE A 132 -15.33 13.44 3.54
C ILE A 132 -16.44 14.47 3.32
N TYR A 133 -17.36 14.64 4.28
CA TYR A 133 -18.46 15.60 4.18
C TYR A 133 -17.97 17.05 4.06
N SER A 134 -16.86 17.38 4.74
CA SER A 134 -16.29 18.74 4.67
C SER A 134 -15.82 19.15 3.27
N GLN A 135 -15.35 18.18 2.48
CA GLN A 135 -14.79 18.44 1.15
C GLN A 135 -15.77 18.12 0.02
N TYR A 136 -16.65 17.13 0.23
CA TYR A 136 -17.59 16.61 -0.76
C TYR A 136 -19.04 16.69 -0.25
N PRO A 137 -19.64 17.89 -0.21
CA PRO A 137 -21.03 18.05 0.22
C PRO A 137 -21.97 17.33 -0.74
N GLY A 138 -22.85 16.47 -0.20
CA GLY A 138 -23.78 15.64 -0.97
C GLY A 138 -23.28 14.22 -1.28
N THR A 139 -22.10 13.85 -0.78
CA THR A 139 -21.71 12.43 -0.67
C THR A 139 -22.65 11.73 0.29
N GLU A 140 -22.93 10.45 0.07
CA GLU A 140 -23.59 9.59 1.05
C GLU A 140 -22.63 8.48 1.48
N ILE A 141 -22.52 8.27 2.80
CA ILE A 141 -21.63 7.26 3.38
C ILE A 141 -22.48 6.21 4.07
N TYR A 142 -22.30 4.96 3.68
CA TYR A 142 -23.07 3.82 4.20
C TYR A 142 -22.13 2.82 4.90
N GLU A 143 -22.49 2.38 6.10
CA GLU A 143 -21.84 1.22 6.72
C GLU A 143 -22.39 -0.06 6.08
N VAL A 144 -21.52 -0.81 5.42
CA VAL A 144 -21.92 -1.99 4.62
C VAL A 144 -21.24 -3.27 5.12
N PRO A 145 -21.87 -4.45 4.94
CA PRO A 145 -21.19 -5.72 5.13
C PRO A 145 -19.99 -5.88 4.19
N ASP A 146 -18.98 -6.63 4.62
CA ASP A 146 -17.79 -6.86 3.81
C ASP A 146 -18.12 -7.71 2.57
N TYR A 147 -18.03 -7.07 1.39
CA TYR A 147 -18.32 -7.67 0.09
C TYR A 147 -17.41 -8.87 -0.25
N THR A 148 -16.27 -9.03 0.43
CA THR A 148 -15.34 -10.13 0.19
C THR A 148 -15.77 -11.45 0.84
N LEU A 149 -16.65 -11.40 1.86
CA LEU A 149 -17.11 -12.59 2.59
C LEU A 149 -17.72 -13.67 1.68
N PRO A 150 -18.66 -13.38 0.77
CA PRO A 150 -19.29 -14.39 -0.08
C PRO A 150 -18.34 -15.08 -1.07
N VAL A 151 -17.17 -14.50 -1.36
CA VAL A 151 -16.27 -15.01 -2.39
C VAL A 151 -15.38 -16.12 -1.84
N LEU A 152 -15.65 -17.37 -2.22
CA LEU A 152 -14.82 -18.53 -1.85
C LEU A 152 -14.05 -19.03 -3.06
N TYR A 153 -12.72 -19.10 -2.94
CA TYR A 153 -11.90 -19.59 -4.05
C TYR A 153 -11.96 -21.10 -4.18
N ASP A 154 -12.71 -21.54 -5.18
CA ASP A 154 -12.69 -22.89 -5.72
C ASP A 154 -12.03 -22.87 -7.10
N ARG A 155 -10.91 -23.60 -7.24
CA ARG A 155 -10.13 -23.68 -8.48
C ARG A 155 -10.92 -24.24 -9.67
N GLU A 156 -11.93 -25.05 -9.41
CA GLU A 156 -12.71 -25.66 -10.48
C GLU A 156 -13.71 -24.67 -11.08
N LYS A 157 -14.26 -23.78 -10.26
CA LYS A 157 -15.35 -22.86 -10.63
C LYS A 157 -14.90 -21.42 -10.87
N ILE A 158 -13.89 -20.96 -10.14
CA ILE A 158 -13.48 -19.55 -10.11
C ILE A 158 -12.02 -19.41 -10.56
N GLY A 159 -11.81 -18.53 -11.53
CA GLY A 159 -10.49 -18.00 -11.84
C GLY A 159 -10.17 -16.83 -10.91
N LEU A 160 -8.99 -16.87 -10.30
CA LEU A 160 -8.46 -15.80 -9.47
C LEU A 160 -7.03 -15.51 -9.90
N VAL A 161 -6.67 -14.24 -10.01
CA VAL A 161 -5.29 -13.79 -10.13
C VAL A 161 -5.13 -12.52 -9.30
N GLY A 162 -4.04 -12.45 -8.55
CA GLY A 162 -3.69 -11.28 -7.78
C GLY A 162 -2.24 -10.88 -7.98
N THR A 163 -1.97 -9.62 -7.69
CA THR A 163 -0.64 -9.05 -7.66
C THR A 163 -0.55 -8.03 -6.54
N GLU A 164 0.64 -7.89 -5.99
CA GLU A 164 1.01 -6.80 -5.11
C GLU A 164 1.93 -5.85 -5.88
N PHE A 165 2.25 -4.70 -5.29
CA PHE A 165 3.13 -3.70 -5.89
C PHE A 165 4.31 -3.40 -5.00
N LEU A 166 5.43 -3.05 -5.65
CA LEU A 166 6.62 -2.47 -5.04
C LEU A 166 6.99 -1.21 -5.83
N LEU A 167 7.79 -0.34 -5.22
CA LEU A 167 8.40 0.77 -5.92
C LEU A 167 9.60 0.32 -6.77
N THR A 168 9.84 1.01 -7.88
CA THR A 168 10.98 0.75 -8.77
C THR A 168 12.27 1.37 -8.23
N LYS A 169 12.18 2.55 -7.62
CA LYS A 169 13.26 3.28 -6.94
C LYS A 169 13.03 3.27 -5.41
N PRO A 170 14.03 3.68 -4.62
CA PRO A 170 13.86 3.84 -3.17
C PRO A 170 12.69 4.75 -2.81
N ASP A 171 12.07 4.49 -1.66
CA ASP A 171 10.88 5.19 -1.11
C ASP A 171 11.04 6.71 -1.01
N VAL A 172 12.29 7.18 -0.99
CA VAL A 172 12.68 8.59 -1.02
C VAL A 172 12.06 9.33 -2.21
N PHE A 173 12.08 8.72 -3.40
CA PHE A 173 11.51 9.34 -4.58
C PHE A 173 10.00 9.16 -4.58
N PRO A 174 9.21 10.25 -4.71
CA PRO A 174 7.77 10.14 -4.82
C PRO A 174 7.35 9.57 -6.18
N ILE A 175 6.12 9.08 -6.30
CA ILE A 175 5.47 8.82 -7.60
C ILE A 175 5.03 10.14 -8.25
N LYS A 176 4.59 10.06 -9.50
CA LYS A 176 3.96 11.21 -10.15
C LYS A 176 2.60 11.50 -9.51
N THR A 177 2.40 12.72 -9.04
CA THR A 177 1.20 13.09 -8.27
C THR A 177 0.24 13.96 -9.08
N TYR A 178 -0.95 14.22 -8.54
CA TYR A 178 -1.95 15.07 -9.17
C TYR A 178 -1.45 16.48 -9.50
N VAL A 179 -0.46 17.00 -8.75
CA VAL A 179 0.18 18.30 -9.00
C VAL A 179 1.01 18.25 -10.29
N ASP A 180 1.69 17.13 -10.55
CA ASP A 180 2.49 16.94 -11.75
C ASP A 180 1.62 16.74 -13.02
N TYR A 181 0.34 16.39 -12.82
CA TYR A 181 -0.70 16.40 -13.87
C TYR A 181 -1.42 17.76 -14.00
N GLY A 182 -1.09 18.75 -13.16
CA GLY A 182 -1.70 20.07 -13.19
C GLY A 182 -3.14 20.11 -12.68
N MET A 183 -3.59 19.08 -11.94
CA MET A 183 -4.94 19.04 -11.35
C MET A 183 -5.08 19.94 -10.12
N ASP A 184 -4.00 20.54 -9.64
CA ASP A 184 -3.98 21.56 -8.59
C ASP A 184 -4.34 22.96 -9.12
N LYS A 185 -4.18 23.18 -10.43
CA LYS A 185 -4.45 24.47 -11.10
C LYS A 185 -5.92 24.65 -11.48
N ASP A 186 -6.76 23.67 -11.14
CA ASP A 186 -8.19 23.62 -11.45
C ASP A 186 -8.53 24.06 -12.90
N PRO A 187 -7.94 23.45 -13.94
CA PRO A 187 -8.33 23.74 -15.32
C PRO A 187 -9.80 23.35 -15.54
N LYS A 188 -10.44 23.88 -16.59
CA LYS A 188 -11.80 23.44 -16.97
C LYS A 188 -11.82 21.91 -17.06
N GLU A 189 -12.91 21.29 -16.60
CA GLU A 189 -13.04 19.82 -16.52
C GLU A 189 -12.60 19.12 -17.82
N GLU A 190 -13.01 19.64 -18.98
CA GLU A 190 -12.66 19.08 -20.30
C GLU A 190 -11.15 18.92 -20.56
N PHE A 191 -10.30 19.73 -19.92
CA PHE A 191 -8.84 19.68 -20.06
C PHE A 191 -8.14 18.97 -18.90
N LYS A 192 -8.89 18.47 -17.91
CA LYS A 192 -8.30 17.72 -16.80
C LYS A 192 -7.86 16.34 -17.29
N ILE A 193 -6.58 16.05 -17.13
CA ILE A 193 -6.00 14.74 -17.40
C ILE A 193 -5.87 14.01 -16.06
N ASP A 194 -6.83 13.12 -15.78
CA ASP A 194 -6.84 12.32 -14.56
C ASP A 194 -6.20 10.94 -14.80
N PRO A 195 -5.06 10.61 -14.16
CA PRO A 195 -4.39 9.31 -14.30
C PRO A 195 -5.19 8.12 -13.76
N LEU A 196 -6.21 8.34 -12.93
CA LEU A 196 -7.07 7.28 -12.39
C LEU A 196 -8.21 6.90 -13.35
N THR A 197 -8.57 7.77 -14.29
CA THR A 197 -9.67 7.55 -15.24
C THR A 197 -9.48 6.26 -16.08
N PRO A 198 -8.31 5.99 -16.69
CA PRO A 198 -8.09 4.75 -17.44
C PRO A 198 -8.30 3.49 -16.60
N PHE A 199 -7.91 3.52 -15.32
CA PHE A 199 -8.11 2.40 -14.41
C PHE A 199 -9.60 2.16 -14.16
N ILE A 200 -10.35 3.22 -13.85
CA ILE A 200 -11.80 3.16 -13.56
C ILE A 200 -12.58 2.69 -14.79
N GLU A 201 -12.29 3.24 -15.96
CA GLU A 201 -12.93 2.83 -17.22
C GLU A 201 -12.65 1.37 -17.55
N HIS A 202 -11.39 0.92 -17.38
CA HIS A 202 -11.02 -0.47 -17.60
C HIS A 202 -11.84 -1.40 -16.70
N ILE A 203 -11.86 -1.16 -15.39
CA ILE A 203 -12.60 -2.04 -14.46
C ILE A 203 -14.12 -1.94 -14.59
N ALA A 204 -14.65 -0.83 -15.12
CA ALA A 204 -16.07 -0.63 -15.34
C ALA A 204 -16.58 -1.18 -16.68
N SER A 205 -15.67 -1.41 -17.64
CA SER A 205 -15.99 -1.99 -18.94
C SER A 205 -16.41 -3.47 -18.89
N PHE A 206 -16.08 -4.15 -17.79
CA PHE A 206 -16.38 -5.57 -17.63
C PHE A 206 -17.86 -5.81 -17.33
N GLY A 207 -18.41 -6.87 -17.92
CA GLY A 207 -19.79 -7.29 -17.70
C GLY A 207 -20.00 -8.08 -16.41
N ARG A 208 -21.19 -8.69 -16.32
CA ARG A 208 -21.60 -9.52 -15.19
C ARG A 208 -20.65 -10.71 -14.96
N GLY A 209 -20.36 -11.00 -13.70
CA GLY A 209 -19.49 -12.08 -13.25
C GLY A 209 -18.04 -11.66 -13.01
N HIS A 210 -17.60 -10.51 -13.52
CA HIS A 210 -16.27 -9.98 -13.27
C HIS A 210 -16.21 -9.19 -11.95
N GLN A 211 -15.17 -9.42 -11.17
CA GLN A 211 -14.86 -8.63 -9.98
C GLN A 211 -13.40 -8.19 -9.98
N PHE A 212 -13.18 -6.89 -9.81
CA PHE A 212 -11.86 -6.27 -9.72
C PHE A 212 -11.71 -5.50 -8.44
N TRP A 213 -10.68 -5.82 -7.67
CA TRP A 213 -10.50 -5.28 -6.33
C TRP A 213 -9.11 -4.66 -6.20
N LEU A 214 -9.02 -3.33 -6.25
CA LEU A 214 -7.82 -2.60 -5.84
C LEU A 214 -7.93 -2.30 -4.35
N GLN A 215 -6.84 -2.55 -3.63
CA GLN A 215 -6.75 -2.32 -2.19
C GLN A 215 -5.42 -1.64 -1.87
N ILE A 216 -5.52 -0.50 -1.19
CA ILE A 216 -4.42 0.30 -0.69
C ILE A 216 -4.53 0.29 0.83
N ILE A 217 -3.67 -0.50 1.47
CA ILE A 217 -3.62 -0.66 2.93
C ILE A 217 -2.61 0.34 3.46
N ILE A 218 -3.03 1.19 4.38
CA ILE A 218 -2.22 2.26 4.95
C ILE A 218 -2.17 2.20 6.47
N ARG A 219 -1.04 2.61 7.03
CA ARG A 219 -0.89 2.99 8.44
C ARG A 219 0.08 4.18 8.54
N ALA A 220 -0.08 5.02 9.55
CA ALA A 220 0.78 6.18 9.73
C ALA A 220 2.26 5.77 9.84
N HIS A 221 3.15 6.35 9.04
CA HIS A 221 4.59 6.09 9.12
C HIS A 221 5.17 6.63 10.44
N LYS A 222 6.08 5.87 11.06
CA LYS A 222 6.76 6.24 12.30
C LYS A 222 8.26 6.02 12.13
N GLY A 223 9.04 7.08 12.35
CA GLY A 223 10.49 6.99 12.40
C GLY A 223 10.93 6.04 13.50
N THR A 224 11.82 5.11 13.17
CA THR A 224 12.19 3.99 14.06
C THR A 224 13.37 4.30 14.97
N LYS A 225 14.05 5.44 14.79
CA LYS A 225 15.23 5.82 15.59
C LYS A 225 15.05 7.14 16.33
N LYS A 226 15.74 7.26 17.46
CA LYS A 226 15.86 8.48 18.25
C LYS A 226 17.28 8.99 18.11
N ASP A 227 17.44 10.29 17.95
CA ASP A 227 18.76 10.92 17.98
C ASP A 227 19.29 10.99 19.43
N ALA A 228 20.51 11.49 19.59
CA ALA A 228 21.14 11.69 20.89
C ALA A 228 20.37 12.68 21.81
N THR A 229 19.47 13.49 21.23
CA THR A 229 18.61 14.43 21.98
C THR A 229 17.26 13.83 22.37
N GLY A 230 17.00 12.58 21.99
CA GLY A 230 15.74 11.89 22.23
C GLY A 230 14.63 12.24 21.23
N LYS A 231 14.91 13.07 20.22
CA LYS A 231 13.97 13.40 19.14
C LYS A 231 13.89 12.21 18.19
N GLU A 232 12.67 11.72 17.96
CA GLU A 232 12.41 10.72 16.94
C GLU A 232 12.74 11.32 15.57
N TYR A 233 13.66 10.69 14.84
CA TYR A 233 13.92 11.01 13.45
C TYR A 233 13.66 9.77 12.61
N ASP A 234 13.22 10.01 11.38
CA ASP A 234 12.99 8.95 10.40
C ASP A 234 14.33 8.68 9.69
N PRO A 235 15.01 7.57 9.99
CA PRO A 235 16.31 7.30 9.42
C PRO A 235 16.26 6.86 7.96
N GLU A 236 15.08 6.61 7.36
CA GLU A 236 14.98 5.93 6.06
C GLU A 236 14.23 6.74 4.99
N TRP A 237 13.24 7.55 5.34
CA TRP A 237 12.50 8.31 4.31
C TRP A 237 12.84 9.80 4.30
N LYS A 238 12.51 10.56 5.36
CA LYS A 238 12.77 12.02 5.36
C LYS A 238 14.26 12.37 5.34
N HIS A 239 15.06 11.70 6.17
CA HIS A 239 16.50 11.97 6.23
C HIS A 239 17.21 11.61 4.92
N ASP A 240 16.85 10.46 4.32
CA ASP A 240 17.44 10.02 3.05
C ASP A 240 16.99 10.92 1.89
N ALA A 241 15.79 11.50 1.93
CA ALA A 241 15.35 12.54 0.99
C ALA A 241 16.16 13.83 1.10
N GLU A 242 16.37 14.35 2.31
CA GLU A 242 17.22 15.53 2.53
C GLU A 242 18.64 15.29 2.02
N LYS A 243 19.20 14.11 2.34
CA LYS A 243 20.53 13.70 1.85
C LYS A 243 20.55 13.59 0.32
N GLN A 244 19.51 13.03 -0.29
CA GLN A 244 19.42 12.93 -1.74
C GLN A 244 19.34 14.30 -2.41
N ILE A 245 18.63 15.27 -1.82
CA ILE A 245 18.60 16.66 -2.26
C ILE A 245 20.00 17.28 -2.17
N GLU A 246 20.69 17.11 -1.03
CA GLU A 246 22.06 17.59 -0.85
C GLU A 246 23.02 16.99 -1.87
N ASP A 247 22.91 15.68 -2.15
CA ASP A 247 23.78 14.99 -3.09
C ASP A 247 23.57 15.48 -4.53
N ILE A 248 22.32 15.78 -4.93
CA ILE A 248 22.02 16.41 -6.22
C ILE A 248 22.65 17.81 -6.29
N LEU A 249 22.53 18.60 -5.22
CA LEU A 249 23.10 19.95 -5.15
C LEU A 249 24.64 19.94 -5.15
N LYS A 250 25.27 19.00 -4.43
CA LYS A 250 26.73 18.80 -4.42
C LYS A 250 27.22 18.38 -5.81
N LYS A 251 26.53 17.45 -6.46
CA LYS A 251 26.85 17.02 -7.83
C LYS A 251 26.74 18.15 -8.85
N ALA A 252 25.80 19.08 -8.67
CA ALA A 252 25.68 20.26 -9.51
C ALA A 252 26.82 21.28 -9.27
N LYS A 253 27.25 21.45 -8.01
CA LYS A 253 28.35 22.35 -7.65
C LYS A 253 29.74 21.80 -8.02
N GLY A 254 29.90 20.49 -8.15
CA GLY A 254 31.20 19.83 -8.43
C GLY A 254 32.08 19.67 -7.18
N GLU A 255 33.27 19.09 -7.35
CA GLU A 255 34.24 18.94 -6.25
C GLU A 255 34.96 20.25 -5.95
N LYS A 256 35.25 20.49 -4.67
CA LYS A 256 35.96 21.68 -4.20
C LYS A 256 37.47 21.41 -4.24
N GLY A 257 38.21 22.14 -5.07
CA GLY A 257 39.67 22.05 -5.12
C GLY A 257 40.33 22.63 -3.86
N GLU A 258 41.63 22.36 -3.68
CA GLU A 258 42.44 22.88 -2.55
C GLU A 258 42.49 24.42 -2.51
N ASP A 259 42.25 25.06 -3.65
CA ASP A 259 42.12 26.51 -3.87
C ASP A 259 40.74 27.07 -3.50
N GLY A 260 39.84 26.23 -2.97
CA GLY A 260 38.50 26.62 -2.52
C GLY A 260 37.50 26.90 -3.64
N LYS A 261 37.92 26.81 -4.90
CA LYS A 261 37.08 26.95 -6.09
C LYS A 261 36.51 25.60 -6.53
N TYR A 262 35.30 25.62 -7.07
CA TYR A 262 34.65 24.44 -7.61
C TYR A 262 35.10 24.19 -9.05
N THR A 263 35.60 22.99 -9.34
CA THR A 263 36.21 22.64 -10.63
C THR A 263 35.19 22.47 -11.77
N ALA A 264 33.91 22.27 -11.45
CA ALA A 264 32.84 22.07 -12.44
C ALA A 264 31.45 22.51 -11.91
N SER A 265 31.35 23.74 -11.41
CA SER A 265 30.05 24.28 -10.98
C SER A 265 29.16 24.55 -12.19
N ARG A 266 28.04 23.82 -12.29
CA ARG A 266 26.98 24.07 -13.27
C ARG A 266 25.67 24.39 -12.56
N PHE A 267 24.78 25.10 -13.26
CA PHE A 267 23.40 25.17 -12.81
C PHE A 267 22.77 23.77 -12.84
N SER A 268 21.91 23.48 -11.86
CA SER A 268 21.10 22.27 -11.86
C SER A 268 20.24 22.25 -13.12
N THR A 269 20.19 21.09 -13.79
CA THR A 269 19.31 20.89 -14.95
C THR A 269 17.84 21.03 -14.53
N GLN A 270 16.94 21.30 -15.48
CA GLN A 270 15.50 21.38 -15.18
C GLN A 270 15.00 20.09 -14.50
N ALA A 271 15.43 18.92 -14.99
CA ALA A 271 15.04 17.64 -14.40
C ALA A 271 15.52 17.46 -12.95
N GLU A 272 16.71 17.97 -12.62
CA GLU A 272 17.23 17.97 -11.25
C GLU A 272 16.44 18.93 -10.35
N GLN A 273 16.09 20.12 -10.85
CA GLN A 273 15.25 21.07 -10.14
C GLN A 273 13.86 20.49 -9.85
N ASP A 274 13.22 19.91 -10.86
CA ASP A 274 11.91 19.26 -10.73
C ASP A 274 11.96 18.12 -9.70
N THR A 275 13.05 17.34 -9.70
CA THR A 275 13.25 16.25 -8.72
C THR A 275 13.43 16.80 -7.31
N ILE A 276 14.21 17.87 -7.13
CA ILE A 276 14.40 18.54 -5.83
C ILE A 276 13.05 19.08 -5.33
N THR A 277 12.29 19.77 -6.17
CA THR A 277 10.97 20.31 -5.79
C THR A 277 9.99 19.19 -5.42
N ALA A 278 9.98 18.08 -6.15
CA ALA A 278 9.14 16.94 -5.83
C ALA A 278 9.53 16.28 -4.50
N LEU A 279 10.83 16.12 -4.22
CA LEU A 279 11.34 15.59 -2.95
C LEU A 279 10.97 16.50 -1.78
N ASP A 280 11.19 17.81 -1.90
CA ASP A 280 10.89 18.81 -0.87
C ASP A 280 9.38 18.83 -0.54
N ARG A 281 8.53 18.81 -1.58
CA ARG A 281 7.08 18.69 -1.42
C ARG A 281 6.69 17.39 -0.72
N SER A 282 7.34 16.28 -1.06
CA SER A 282 7.06 14.96 -0.49
C SER A 282 7.35 14.91 1.02
N ILE A 283 8.52 15.36 1.45
CA ILE A 283 8.91 15.34 2.88
C ILE A 283 8.12 16.33 3.73
N SER A 284 7.57 17.39 3.13
CA SER A 284 6.71 18.35 3.82
C SER A 284 5.38 17.75 4.30
N LYS A 285 4.97 16.62 3.71
CA LYS A 285 3.68 15.96 3.97
C LYS A 285 3.81 14.78 4.94
N ASN A 286 2.67 14.28 5.40
CA ASN A 286 2.60 13.09 6.26
C ASN A 286 2.81 11.82 5.43
N GLY A 287 3.73 10.95 5.85
CA GLY A 287 4.02 9.67 5.20
C GLY A 287 3.23 8.51 5.77
N PHE A 288 2.85 7.54 4.94
CA PHE A 288 2.16 6.33 5.32
C PHE A 288 2.94 5.11 4.85
N ASP A 289 3.11 4.14 5.75
CA ASP A 289 3.48 2.79 5.33
C ASP A 289 2.32 2.24 4.51
N THR A 290 2.59 1.94 3.25
CA THR A 290 1.57 1.59 2.26
C THR A 290 1.86 0.23 1.64
N GLY A 291 0.81 -0.57 1.54
CA GLY A 291 0.79 -1.81 0.79
C GLY A 291 -0.33 -1.78 -0.23
N MET A 292 -0.02 -2.12 -1.49
CA MET A 292 -1.01 -2.07 -2.56
C MET A 292 -1.14 -3.43 -3.23
N ARG A 293 -2.38 -3.83 -3.53
CA ARG A 293 -2.68 -5.08 -4.24
C ARG A 293 -3.91 -4.96 -5.12
N ILE A 294 -3.92 -5.77 -6.18
CA ILE A 294 -5.08 -5.98 -7.05
C ILE A 294 -5.43 -7.45 -7.07
N ILE A 295 -6.72 -7.75 -6.95
CA ILE A 295 -7.27 -9.08 -7.22
C ILE A 295 -8.29 -8.98 -8.34
N TYR A 296 -8.20 -9.89 -9.29
CA TYR A 296 -9.21 -10.12 -10.32
C TYR A 296 -9.81 -11.51 -10.14
N ILE A 297 -11.14 -11.56 -10.06
CA ILE A 297 -11.93 -12.76 -9.83
C ILE A 297 -13.02 -12.83 -10.89
N ALA A 298 -13.19 -14.00 -11.50
CA ALA A 298 -14.32 -14.27 -12.37
C ALA A 298 -14.62 -15.78 -12.45
N PRO A 299 -15.85 -16.18 -12.79
CA PRO A 299 -16.17 -17.53 -13.23
C PRO A 299 -15.19 -18.01 -14.32
N LYS A 300 -14.80 -19.28 -14.26
CA LYS A 300 -13.70 -19.82 -15.05
C LYS A 300 -13.95 -19.83 -16.56
N ASP A 301 -15.21 -19.84 -16.96
CA ASP A 301 -15.69 -19.74 -18.34
C ASP A 301 -15.42 -18.37 -18.97
N ILE A 302 -15.50 -17.28 -18.18
CA ILE A 302 -15.23 -15.91 -18.65
C ILE A 302 -13.85 -15.39 -18.21
N PHE A 303 -13.15 -16.13 -17.36
CA PHE A 303 -11.88 -15.70 -16.77
C PHE A 303 -10.73 -15.68 -17.79
N THR A 304 -10.11 -14.51 -17.94
CA THR A 304 -8.89 -14.33 -18.73
C THR A 304 -7.83 -13.60 -17.95
N THR A 305 -6.62 -14.17 -17.83
CA THR A 305 -5.50 -13.56 -17.07
C THR A 305 -5.08 -12.21 -17.64
N SER A 306 -5.29 -11.95 -18.94
CA SER A 306 -4.97 -10.66 -19.57
C SER A 306 -5.75 -9.48 -19.00
N ASN A 307 -6.93 -9.72 -18.41
CA ASN A 307 -7.78 -8.64 -17.92
C ASN A 307 -7.15 -7.89 -16.73
N ILE A 308 -6.37 -8.58 -15.89
CA ILE A 308 -5.62 -7.94 -14.80
C ILE A 308 -4.41 -7.15 -15.32
N SER A 309 -3.84 -7.52 -16.46
CA SER A 309 -2.70 -6.80 -17.04
C SER A 309 -3.07 -5.37 -17.46
N GLY A 310 -4.30 -5.14 -17.96
CA GLY A 310 -4.78 -3.79 -18.25
C GLY A 310 -4.93 -2.92 -17.00
N ALA A 311 -5.48 -3.51 -15.92
CA ALA A 311 -5.61 -2.82 -14.63
C ALA A 311 -4.23 -2.46 -14.05
N VAL A 312 -3.27 -3.39 -14.13
CA VAL A 312 -1.88 -3.16 -13.70
C VAL A 312 -1.17 -2.13 -14.58
N GLY A 313 -1.39 -2.17 -15.90
CA GLY A 313 -0.88 -1.18 -16.84
C GLY A 313 -1.36 0.23 -16.51
N SER A 314 -2.61 0.37 -16.07
CA SER A 314 -3.18 1.67 -15.66
C SER A 314 -2.47 2.24 -14.43
N ILE A 315 -2.08 1.39 -13.47
CA ILE A 315 -1.27 1.80 -12.31
C ILE A 315 0.14 2.27 -12.73
N MET A 316 0.64 1.87 -13.89
CA MET A 316 1.94 2.34 -14.37
C MET A 316 1.91 3.81 -14.80
N HIS A 317 0.73 4.42 -15.03
CA HIS A 317 0.63 5.84 -15.38
C HIS A 317 1.18 6.76 -14.28
N PHE A 318 1.10 6.36 -13.01
CA PHE A 318 1.67 7.11 -11.89
C PHE A 318 3.21 7.07 -11.84
N SER A 319 3.85 6.37 -12.77
CA SER A 319 5.32 6.25 -12.83
C SER A 319 5.95 7.37 -13.66
N SER A 320 7.12 7.84 -13.25
CA SER A 320 7.95 8.78 -14.01
C SER A 320 9.38 8.26 -14.15
N GLN A 321 10.07 8.65 -15.22
CA GLN A 321 11.48 8.29 -15.40
C GLN A 321 12.39 9.00 -14.39
N ASN A 322 12.07 10.25 -14.03
CA ASN A 322 12.84 11.03 -13.07
C ASN A 322 12.45 10.69 -11.62
N LEU A 323 11.15 10.51 -11.39
CA LEU A 323 10.61 10.12 -10.08
C LEU A 323 10.49 8.60 -9.94
N ASN A 324 9.64 8.12 -9.03
CA ASN A 324 9.41 6.70 -8.78
C ASN A 324 8.27 6.15 -9.66
N GLY A 325 8.05 4.85 -9.54
CA GLY A 325 6.98 4.14 -10.22
C GLY A 325 6.69 2.79 -9.59
N PHE A 326 5.68 2.11 -10.11
CA PHE A 326 5.24 0.83 -9.58
C PHE A 326 5.82 -0.35 -10.36
N LYS A 327 5.99 -1.48 -9.66
CA LYS A 327 6.36 -2.77 -10.24
C LYS A 327 5.50 -3.86 -9.62
N ALA A 328 4.94 -4.71 -10.46
CA ALA A 328 4.19 -5.87 -10.01
C ALA A 328 5.09 -6.87 -9.26
N SER A 329 4.59 -7.39 -8.14
CA SER A 329 5.26 -8.38 -7.29
C SER A 329 4.25 -9.40 -6.78
N ASN A 330 4.73 -10.55 -6.30
CA ASN A 330 3.88 -11.64 -5.77
C ASN A 330 2.72 -12.03 -6.70
N TRP A 331 3.01 -12.01 -8.00
CA TRP A 331 2.06 -12.35 -9.05
C TRP A 331 1.64 -13.83 -8.95
N THR A 332 0.33 -14.08 -8.80
CA THR A 332 -0.20 -15.43 -8.55
C THR A 332 -0.60 -16.18 -9.83
N GLY A 333 -0.28 -15.66 -11.02
CA GLY A 333 -0.66 -16.24 -12.32
C GLY A 333 0.53 -16.60 -13.23
N GLY A 334 0.74 -17.87 -13.56
CA GLY A 334 1.77 -18.21 -14.56
C GLY A 334 3.22 -17.99 -14.13
N LYS A 335 3.50 -18.02 -12.82
CA LYS A 335 4.84 -17.95 -12.22
C LYS A 335 5.70 -19.19 -12.51
N TYR A 336 5.06 -20.34 -12.72
CA TYR A 336 5.73 -21.61 -12.97
C TYR A 336 5.67 -21.94 -14.47
N THR A 337 6.82 -21.83 -15.14
CA THR A 337 6.95 -22.10 -16.58
C THR A 337 6.87 -23.59 -16.86
N PHE A 338 7.46 -24.41 -16.00
CA PHE A 338 7.60 -25.84 -16.25
C PHE A 338 6.61 -26.68 -15.43
N PRO A 339 5.98 -27.73 -16.02
CA PRO A 339 4.96 -28.55 -15.34
C PRO A 339 5.42 -29.19 -14.02
N TRP A 340 6.71 -29.50 -13.86
CA TRP A 340 7.25 -30.12 -12.64
C TRP A 340 7.44 -29.14 -11.48
N GLN A 341 7.56 -27.83 -11.75
CA GLN A 341 7.71 -26.81 -10.71
C GLN A 341 6.46 -26.69 -9.85
N ASP A 342 5.29 -26.94 -10.45
CA ASP A 342 3.99 -26.91 -9.79
C ASP A 342 3.12 -28.13 -10.17
N ARG A 343 3.55 -29.30 -9.69
CA ARG A 343 2.84 -30.56 -9.90
C ARG A 343 1.40 -30.45 -9.37
N LYS A 344 0.44 -30.75 -10.24
CA LYS A 344 -1.01 -30.63 -9.98
C LYS A 344 -1.46 -29.19 -9.64
N LYS A 345 -0.68 -28.16 -9.96
CA LYS A 345 -0.96 -26.75 -9.63
C LYS A 345 -1.22 -26.47 -8.14
N LYS A 346 -0.61 -27.25 -7.23
CA LYS A 346 -0.81 -27.12 -5.78
C LYS A 346 -0.30 -25.78 -5.25
N LYS A 347 0.90 -25.36 -5.68
CA LYS A 347 1.51 -24.12 -5.22
C LYS A 347 0.74 -22.90 -5.70
N THR A 348 0.40 -22.84 -6.98
CA THR A 348 -0.45 -21.76 -7.53
C THR A 348 -1.79 -21.66 -6.80
N THR A 349 -2.40 -22.80 -6.46
CA THR A 349 -3.68 -22.82 -5.73
C THR A 349 -3.52 -22.26 -4.31
N LEU A 350 -2.42 -22.61 -3.63
CA LEU A 350 -2.11 -22.08 -2.30
C LEU A 350 -1.83 -20.57 -2.35
N GLU A 351 -0.97 -20.11 -3.27
CA GLU A 351 -0.65 -18.67 -3.43
C GLU A 351 -1.92 -17.84 -3.69
N LYS A 352 -2.86 -18.34 -4.49
CA LYS A 352 -4.16 -17.69 -4.74
C LYS A 352 -5.06 -17.65 -3.51
N LYS A 353 -5.08 -18.73 -2.72
CA LYS A 353 -5.83 -18.79 -1.44
C LYS A 353 -5.25 -17.82 -0.42
N GLU A 354 -3.93 -17.81 -0.27
CA GLU A 354 -3.21 -16.90 0.62
C GLU A 354 -3.43 -15.44 0.21
N MET A 355 -3.36 -15.11 -1.08
CA MET A 355 -3.64 -13.77 -1.58
C MET A 355 -5.08 -13.33 -1.26
N LEU A 356 -6.06 -14.21 -1.49
CA LEU A 356 -7.46 -13.91 -1.16
C LEU A 356 -7.67 -13.75 0.35
N ASP A 357 -7.11 -14.63 1.17
CA ASP A 357 -7.23 -14.55 2.63
C ASP A 357 -6.54 -13.29 3.19
N ALA A 358 -5.35 -12.95 2.68
CA ALA A 358 -4.66 -11.72 3.02
C ALA A 358 -5.49 -10.48 2.65
N TYR A 359 -6.16 -10.49 1.48
CA TYR A 359 -7.04 -9.41 1.05
C TYR A 359 -8.25 -9.28 1.98
N LYS A 360 -8.93 -10.39 2.29
CA LYS A 360 -10.09 -10.42 3.19
C LYS A 360 -9.75 -9.87 4.58
N ARG A 361 -8.60 -10.26 5.13
CA ARG A 361 -8.13 -9.81 6.44
C ARG A 361 -7.59 -8.37 6.43
N ARG A 362 -7.35 -7.78 5.26
CA ARG A 362 -6.64 -6.50 5.09
C ARG A 362 -5.28 -6.52 5.79
N GLU A 363 -4.62 -7.68 5.77
CA GLU A 363 -3.32 -7.88 6.39
C GLU A 363 -2.21 -7.63 5.36
N TYR A 364 -1.25 -6.78 5.76
CA TYR A 364 -0.07 -6.44 4.96
C TYR A 364 1.18 -6.25 5.83
N PHE A 365 1.02 -5.68 7.03
CA PHE A 365 2.15 -5.25 7.87
C PHE A 365 2.58 -6.27 8.93
N PHE A 366 1.70 -7.21 9.28
CA PHE A 366 1.89 -8.17 10.35
C PHE A 366 1.74 -9.59 9.81
N LYS A 367 2.29 -10.57 10.53
CA LYS A 367 2.06 -11.98 10.24
C LYS A 367 0.58 -12.32 10.46
N PRO A 368 0.03 -13.34 9.75
CA PRO A 368 0.71 -14.25 8.82
C PRO A 368 1.09 -13.62 7.46
N TYR A 369 0.39 -12.58 7.00
CA TYR A 369 0.59 -12.02 5.66
C TYR A 369 1.44 -10.75 5.64
N LYS A 370 2.62 -10.80 6.27
CA LYS A 370 3.57 -9.69 6.23
C LYS A 370 4.21 -9.59 4.85
N ARG A 371 4.07 -8.43 4.22
CA ARG A 371 4.63 -8.10 2.89
C ARG A 371 5.57 -6.91 2.99
N LYS A 372 6.41 -6.75 1.96
CA LYS A 372 7.24 -5.55 1.82
C LYS A 372 6.32 -4.38 1.47
N HIS A 373 6.34 -3.36 2.32
CA HIS A 373 5.63 -2.09 2.13
C HIS A 373 6.62 -1.03 1.67
N PHE A 374 6.07 0.10 1.25
CA PHE A 374 6.82 1.30 0.89
C PHE A 374 6.13 2.52 1.50
N VAL A 375 6.82 3.64 1.60
CA VAL A 375 6.23 4.89 2.11
C VAL A 375 5.62 5.71 0.98
N LEU A 376 4.37 6.15 1.15
CA LEU A 376 3.74 7.17 0.31
C LEU A 376 3.24 8.32 1.18
N ASN A 377 3.36 9.55 0.70
CA ASN A 377 2.82 10.72 1.37
C ASN A 377 1.31 10.93 1.08
N THR A 378 0.70 11.92 1.73
CA THR A 378 -0.73 12.24 1.54
C THR A 378 -1.08 12.64 0.11
N GLU A 379 -0.19 13.31 -0.61
CA GLU A 379 -0.38 13.73 -2.01
C GLU A 379 -0.41 12.53 -2.95
N GLU A 380 0.54 11.60 -2.76
CA GLU A 380 0.66 10.37 -3.54
C GLU A 380 -0.57 9.47 -3.31
N LEU A 381 -0.98 9.30 -2.05
CA LEU A 381 -2.20 8.55 -1.72
C LEU A 381 -3.46 9.21 -2.27
N ALA A 382 -3.58 10.54 -2.18
CA ALA A 382 -4.68 11.28 -2.77
C ALA A 382 -4.71 11.18 -4.30
N THR A 383 -3.57 10.93 -4.94
CA THR A 383 -3.51 10.71 -6.40
C THR A 383 -3.93 9.28 -6.79
N LEU A 384 -3.68 8.30 -5.92
CA LEU A 384 -4.05 6.89 -6.14
C LEU A 384 -5.48 6.57 -5.75
N PHE A 385 -6.04 7.33 -4.81
CA PHE A 385 -7.40 7.17 -4.31
C PHE A 385 -8.07 8.54 -4.27
N HIS A 386 -8.83 8.86 -5.31
CA HIS A 386 -9.72 10.00 -5.33
C HIS A 386 -11.00 9.70 -6.10
N PHE A 387 -11.98 10.58 -5.92
CA PHE A 387 -13.24 10.49 -6.64
C PHE A 387 -13.07 11.20 -7.99
N PRO A 388 -13.22 10.49 -9.12
CA PRO A 388 -13.04 11.09 -10.43
C PRO A 388 -14.11 12.17 -10.69
N GLY A 389 -13.71 13.21 -11.40
CA GLY A 389 -14.60 14.30 -11.82
C GLY A 389 -15.60 13.89 -12.90
N GLN A 390 -16.18 14.89 -13.58
CA GLN A 390 -17.13 14.65 -14.67
C GLN A 390 -16.48 14.07 -15.93
N VAL A 391 -15.16 14.24 -16.09
CA VAL A 391 -14.39 13.72 -17.23
C VAL A 391 -14.49 12.21 -17.36
N SER A 392 -14.61 11.48 -16.23
CA SER A 392 -14.92 10.07 -16.27
C SER A 392 -16.41 9.90 -16.59
N THR A 393 -16.72 9.71 -17.88
CA THR A 393 -18.08 9.50 -18.42
C THR A 393 -18.64 8.11 -18.13
N THR A 394 -17.97 7.31 -17.29
CA THR A 394 -18.31 5.92 -17.03
C THR A 394 -19.74 5.80 -16.45
N PRO A 395 -20.71 5.27 -17.22
CA PRO A 395 -22.11 5.22 -16.81
C PRO A 395 -22.35 4.23 -15.66
N THR A 396 -21.42 3.29 -15.46
CA THR A 396 -21.48 2.21 -14.45
C THR A 396 -21.10 2.66 -13.05
N PHE A 397 -20.78 3.95 -12.87
CA PHE A 397 -20.58 4.50 -11.55
C PHE A 397 -21.93 4.68 -10.85
N THR A 398 -22.08 4.10 -9.65
CA THR A 398 -23.29 4.27 -8.82
C THR A 398 -23.33 5.69 -8.23
N ARG A 399 -23.55 6.69 -9.08
CA ARG A 399 -23.62 8.12 -8.70
C ARG A 399 -25.04 8.43 -8.24
N ILE A 400 -25.15 9.26 -7.20
CA ILE A 400 -26.45 9.79 -6.79
C ILE A 400 -26.93 10.77 -7.87
N GLU A 401 -28.15 10.59 -8.38
CA GLU A 401 -28.66 11.34 -9.55
C GLU A 401 -28.89 12.83 -9.26
N SER A 402 -29.15 13.20 -8.01
CA SER A 402 -29.34 14.60 -7.60
C SER A 402 -28.89 14.80 -6.16
N LYS A 403 -28.22 15.91 -5.86
CA LYS A 403 -28.09 16.38 -4.47
C LYS A 403 -29.50 16.54 -3.91
N LYS A 404 -29.79 15.97 -2.74
CA LYS A 404 -31.05 16.31 -2.04
C LYS A 404 -31.07 17.83 -1.86
N ALA A 405 -32.06 18.48 -2.45
CA ALA A 405 -32.29 19.89 -2.20
C ALA A 405 -32.46 20.03 -0.68
N GLU A 406 -31.65 20.87 -0.04
CA GLU A 406 -31.93 21.28 1.33
C GLU A 406 -33.35 21.85 1.34
N ALA A 407 -34.18 21.39 2.28
CA ALA A 407 -35.51 21.95 2.43
C ALA A 407 -35.36 23.46 2.62
N PRO A 408 -36.07 24.30 1.85
CA PRO A 408 -35.98 25.74 2.03
C PRO A 408 -36.30 26.08 3.48
N ALA A 409 -35.52 26.97 4.09
CA ALA A 409 -35.59 27.32 5.52
C ALA A 409 -36.94 27.92 5.97
N ASN A 410 -37.91 28.08 5.06
CA ASN A 410 -39.26 28.57 5.30
C ASN A 410 -40.32 27.46 5.18
N LEU A 411 -40.13 26.33 5.85
CA LEU A 411 -41.28 25.49 6.19
C LEU A 411 -41.90 26.06 7.48
N PRO A 412 -43.17 26.49 7.48
CA PRO A 412 -43.86 26.80 8.73
C PRO A 412 -43.90 25.51 9.58
N ILE A 413 -43.54 25.66 10.85
CA ILE A 413 -43.56 24.61 11.89
C ILE A 413 -44.98 24.05 12.05
#